data_AF-A0A6V1TAB6-F1
#
_entry.id   AF-A0A6V1TAB6-F1
#
_cell.length_a   1.000
_cell.length_b   1.000
_cell.length_c   1.000
_cell.angle_alpha   90.00
_cell.angle_beta   90.00
_cell.angle_gamma   90.00
#
_symmetry.space_group_name_H-M   'P 1'
#
loop_
_entity.id
_entity.type
_entity.pdbx_description
1 polymer ?
#
loop_
_entity_poly.entity_id
_entity_poly.type
_entity_poly.pdbx_seq_one_letter_code
_entity_poly.pdbx_strand_id
1 'polypeptide(L)'
;MQVASIHVQKRASRFAAKPIMVFLVLLVRGAKRTASYISIAPLILSTSPIQAPKHRVLLFSGKKAFTNSTTAGQSQPNDHDDLDHQILSAGSENDGHIFEVGEHGGSKAQPGTVYFVATPIGNLGDITYRAAEILRTVDIVASEDTRRTGRLLQYLNAGKKRQISHHEHNWKGRVPQLIALAREEGRSIAVVSDAGTPGIADPGTPLARACAEAGVPAIPIPGPCAAAAALSVAGVYASEYVFFGFLPAKRGTARTAKLREVLEERRTSVFYEAPHRLEHTLREMVEISAAAAGRREIVCARELTKLHESFFRGTVQEAWAHFSAPGTAPRGEFTVVLGPLEEEAPDGEAAAALATRRLRELMAEGVSTSRAVKAVVQEVKGLKKAEVYNLALELSGDGVSYTGNDKPGSSLPF
;
A
#
# COMPACT_ATOMS: atom_id res chain seq x y z
N MET A 1 39.37 -13.63 31.58
CA MET A 1 38.91 -13.90 30.20
C MET A 1 40.13 -14.33 29.40
N GLN A 2 40.28 -15.62 29.11
CA GLN A 2 41.44 -16.15 28.37
C GLN A 2 41.29 -15.81 26.89
N VAL A 3 42.33 -15.22 26.29
CA VAL A 3 42.43 -15.01 24.84
C VAL A 3 42.89 -16.33 24.21
N ALA A 4 42.06 -16.94 23.38
CA ALA A 4 42.44 -18.11 22.58
C ALA A 4 42.88 -17.66 21.17
N SER A 5 44.04 -18.13 20.72
CA SER A 5 44.62 -17.85 19.41
C SER A 5 43.72 -18.27 18.25
N ILE A 6 43.64 -17.42 17.22
CA ILE A 6 42.90 -17.66 15.98
C ILE A 6 43.81 -18.37 14.98
N HIS A 7 43.38 -19.54 14.47
CA HIS A 7 43.99 -20.20 13.31
C HIS A 7 43.11 -19.98 12.08
N VAL A 8 43.63 -19.29 11.06
CA VAL A 8 42.95 -19.09 9.77
C VAL A 8 43.56 -20.06 8.75
N GLN A 9 42.83 -21.09 8.33
CA GLN A 9 43.24 -21.91 7.19
C GLN A 9 42.81 -21.24 5.88
N LYS A 10 43.78 -20.80 5.08
CA LYS A 10 43.57 -20.43 3.67
C LYS A 10 43.41 -21.70 2.83
N ARG A 11 42.23 -21.92 2.24
CA ARG A 11 42.09 -22.83 1.08
C ARG A 11 42.09 -21.96 -0.18
N ALA A 12 43.14 -22.09 -0.98
CA ALA A 12 43.25 -21.40 -2.25
C ALA A 12 42.37 -22.10 -3.30
N SER A 13 41.29 -21.45 -3.76
CA SER A 13 40.59 -21.83 -4.99
C SER A 13 40.87 -20.77 -6.06
N ARG A 14 41.53 -21.17 -7.14
CA ARG A 14 41.63 -20.39 -8.38
C ARG A 14 40.25 -20.40 -9.04
N PHE A 15 39.48 -19.31 -8.97
CA PHE A 15 38.48 -18.87 -9.97
C PHE A 15 37.76 -17.61 -9.44
N ALA A 16 37.66 -16.59 -10.31
CA ALA A 16 36.89 -15.33 -10.29
C ALA A 16 36.34 -14.76 -8.95
N ALA A 17 36.68 -13.49 -8.70
CA ALA A 17 36.28 -12.67 -7.55
C ALA A 17 34.77 -12.75 -7.22
N LYS A 18 34.45 -13.42 -6.11
CA LYS A 18 33.20 -13.29 -5.36
C LYS A 18 33.54 -12.87 -3.94
N PRO A 19 32.68 -12.10 -3.25
CA PRO A 19 32.94 -11.66 -1.87
C PRO A 19 33.10 -12.88 -0.95
N ILE A 20 34.20 -12.95 -0.23
CA ILE A 20 34.47 -13.99 0.77
C ILE A 20 33.63 -13.66 2.00
N MET A 21 32.63 -14.49 2.28
CA MET A 21 31.83 -14.40 3.49
C MET A 21 32.60 -15.08 4.64
N VAL A 22 33.10 -14.30 5.60
CA VAL A 22 33.80 -14.81 6.79
C VAL A 22 32.80 -14.90 7.94
N PHE A 23 32.64 -16.09 8.51
CA PHE A 23 31.80 -16.30 9.69
C PHE A 23 32.66 -16.23 10.96
N LEU A 24 32.30 -15.34 11.88
CA LEU A 24 32.88 -15.29 13.22
C LEU A 24 31.98 -16.08 14.17
N VAL A 25 32.49 -17.19 14.74
CA VAL A 25 31.78 -17.96 15.76
C VAL A 25 32.34 -17.59 17.14
N LEU A 26 31.57 -16.85 17.93
CA LEU A 26 31.91 -16.52 19.31
C LEU A 26 31.21 -17.51 20.26
N LEU A 27 32.00 -18.38 20.90
CA LEU A 27 31.52 -19.27 21.96
C LEU A 27 31.71 -18.58 23.32
N VAL A 28 30.62 -18.06 23.89
CA VAL A 28 30.62 -17.54 25.27
C VAL A 28 30.21 -18.65 26.23
N ARG A 29 31.14 -19.11 27.07
CA ARG A 29 30.86 -20.07 28.13
C ARG A 29 30.36 -19.34 29.39
N GLY A 30 29.04 -19.37 29.62
CA GLY A 30 28.45 -18.94 30.89
C GLY A 30 28.60 -20.03 31.96
N ALA A 31 29.00 -19.66 33.16
CA ALA A 31 28.97 -20.55 34.32
C ALA A 31 27.52 -20.72 34.80
N LYS A 32 27.06 -21.98 34.82
CA LYS A 32 25.75 -22.51 35.24
C LYS A 32 24.71 -22.68 34.10
N ARG A 33 24.46 -23.97 33.87
CA ARG A 33 23.52 -24.71 33.02
C ARG A 33 22.47 -23.92 32.18
N THR A 34 22.50 -24.28 30.89
CA THR A 34 21.45 -24.27 29.84
C THR A 34 21.00 -22.94 29.23
N ALA A 35 21.78 -22.44 28.26
CA ALA A 35 21.34 -22.09 26.88
C ALA A 35 22.56 -21.63 26.07
N SER A 36 22.84 -22.27 24.92
CA SER A 36 23.86 -21.80 23.97
C SER A 36 23.19 -20.90 22.94
N TYR A 37 23.55 -19.61 22.89
CA TYR A 37 23.08 -18.69 21.85
C TYR A 37 24.08 -18.67 20.69
N ILE A 38 23.59 -18.91 19.47
CA ILE A 38 24.33 -18.66 18.23
C ILE A 38 23.83 -17.32 17.69
N SER A 39 24.67 -16.28 17.78
CA SER A 39 24.40 -15.00 17.13
C SER A 39 25.14 -14.93 15.81
N ILE A 40 24.42 -14.95 14.70
CA ILE A 40 24.97 -14.72 13.36
C ILE A 40 24.73 -13.25 13.03
N ALA A 41 25.76 -12.42 13.13
CA ALA A 41 25.71 -11.01 12.69
C ALA A 41 26.48 -10.87 11.37
N PRO A 42 25.88 -10.32 10.30
CA PRO A 42 26.62 -9.98 9.09
C PRO A 42 27.46 -8.74 9.36
N LEU A 43 28.78 -8.89 9.40
CA LEU A 43 29.72 -7.76 9.44
C LEU A 43 30.08 -7.38 8.00
N ILE A 44 29.46 -6.31 7.48
CA ILE A 44 29.87 -5.71 6.20
C ILE A 44 31.11 -4.86 6.49
N LEU A 45 32.30 -5.42 6.26
CA LEU A 45 33.56 -4.67 6.25
C LEU A 45 33.62 -3.86 4.94
N SER A 46 33.30 -2.56 5.03
CA SER A 46 33.58 -1.60 3.96
C SER A 46 35.09 -1.43 3.83
N THR A 47 35.66 -1.90 2.73
CA THR A 47 37.02 -1.57 2.32
C THR A 47 36.95 -0.52 1.23
N SER A 48 36.95 0.76 1.60
CA SER A 48 37.35 1.83 0.67
C SER A 48 38.10 2.94 1.42
N PRO A 49 39.26 3.37 0.90
CA PRO A 49 40.13 4.33 1.56
C PRO A 49 39.60 5.77 1.44
N ILE A 50 39.95 6.57 2.45
CA ILE A 50 39.74 8.01 2.55
C ILE A 50 40.33 8.73 1.33
N GLN A 51 39.52 9.52 0.62
CA GLN A 51 39.99 10.65 -0.20
C GLN A 51 38.87 11.67 -0.44
N ALA A 52 39.14 12.93 -0.09
CA ALA A 52 38.37 14.12 -0.51
C ALA A 52 39.25 14.96 -1.48
N PRO A 53 38.75 16.06 -2.06
CA PRO A 53 37.76 16.13 -3.13
C PRO A 53 38.41 16.70 -4.43
N LYS A 54 37.92 16.33 -5.62
CA LYS A 54 38.15 17.11 -6.84
C LYS A 54 36.91 17.15 -7.72
N HIS A 55 36.41 18.36 -7.91
CA HIS A 55 35.45 18.74 -8.94
C HIS A 55 35.85 18.19 -10.31
N ARG A 56 34.90 17.61 -11.05
CA ARG A 56 34.91 17.60 -12.51
C ARG A 56 33.48 17.45 -13.05
N VAL A 57 33.02 18.56 -13.64
CA VAL A 57 31.85 18.64 -14.52
C VAL A 57 32.14 17.81 -15.77
N LEU A 58 31.19 16.95 -16.16
CA LEU A 58 31.20 16.23 -17.43
C LEU A 58 29.96 16.64 -18.23
N LEU A 59 30.19 17.52 -19.20
CA LEU A 59 29.25 17.88 -20.27
C LEU A 59 29.30 16.78 -21.33
N PHE A 60 28.15 16.21 -21.71
CA PHE A 60 28.03 15.40 -22.91
C PHE A 60 27.50 16.25 -24.08
N SER A 61 28.28 16.28 -25.15
CA SER A 61 27.96 16.91 -26.44
C SER A 61 27.32 15.87 -27.36
N GLY A 62 26.10 16.15 -27.82
CA GLY A 62 25.46 15.41 -28.90
C GLY A 62 25.21 16.33 -30.10
N LYS A 63 26.07 16.26 -31.12
CA LYS A 63 25.83 16.83 -32.45
C LYS A 63 24.93 15.90 -33.26
N LYS A 64 23.87 16.43 -33.90
CA LYS A 64 23.47 16.08 -35.28
C LYS A 64 22.85 17.31 -35.96
N ALA A 65 23.13 17.43 -37.25
CA ALA A 65 22.89 18.62 -38.08
C ALA A 65 22.13 18.24 -39.36
N PHE A 66 21.49 19.26 -39.96
CA PHE A 66 20.91 19.38 -41.32
C PHE A 66 19.60 18.61 -41.59
N THR A 67 18.56 19.16 -42.27
CA THR A 67 18.51 20.07 -43.44
C THR A 67 17.25 20.97 -43.47
N ASN A 68 17.36 22.14 -44.14
CA ASN A 68 16.26 23.04 -44.55
C ASN A 68 15.44 22.51 -45.73
N SER A 69 14.14 22.87 -45.80
CA SER A 69 13.48 23.25 -47.06
C SER A 69 12.18 24.06 -46.85
N THR A 70 12.12 25.17 -47.59
CA THR A 70 11.07 26.19 -47.74
C THR A 70 9.91 25.74 -48.62
N THR A 71 8.64 26.10 -48.31
CA THR A 71 7.69 26.78 -49.23
C THR A 71 6.35 27.20 -48.59
N ALA A 72 5.78 28.24 -49.19
CA ALA A 72 4.63 29.05 -48.80
C ALA A 72 3.24 28.43 -49.08
N GLY A 73 2.20 29.01 -48.46
CA GLY A 73 0.80 28.84 -48.88
C GLY A 73 -0.19 29.60 -47.98
N GLN A 74 -0.76 30.69 -48.50
CA GLN A 74 -1.82 31.50 -47.89
C GLN A 74 -3.20 30.81 -47.97
N SER A 75 -4.04 30.98 -46.95
CA SER A 75 -5.48 31.28 -47.10
C SER A 75 -6.11 31.70 -45.76
N GLN A 76 -7.03 32.66 -45.84
CA GLN A 76 -7.70 33.38 -44.75
C GLN A 76 -9.03 32.70 -44.31
N PRO A 77 -9.69 33.19 -43.23
CA PRO A 77 -10.42 32.38 -42.25
C PRO A 77 -11.93 32.30 -42.48
N ASN A 78 -12.61 31.41 -41.75
CA ASN A 78 -14.02 31.57 -41.40
C ASN A 78 -14.21 31.19 -39.93
N ASP A 79 -14.85 32.12 -39.22
CA ASP A 79 -15.20 32.10 -37.81
C ASP A 79 -16.17 30.96 -37.47
N HIS A 80 -15.99 30.34 -36.28
CA HIS A 80 -17.06 29.99 -35.35
C HIS A 80 -16.47 29.59 -33.98
N ASP A 81 -16.64 30.51 -33.04
CA ASP A 81 -16.75 30.39 -31.57
C ASP A 81 -15.66 29.68 -30.76
N ASP A 82 -14.84 30.55 -30.15
CA ASP A 82 -13.82 30.32 -29.14
C ASP A 82 -14.36 29.73 -27.82
N LEU A 83 -13.76 28.60 -27.41
CA LEU A 83 -13.51 28.30 -26.00
C LEU A 83 -12.04 27.88 -25.89
N ASP A 84 -11.18 28.86 -25.62
CA ASP A 84 -9.74 28.74 -25.41
C ASP A 84 -9.41 27.71 -24.31
N HIS A 85 -9.09 26.49 -24.75
CA HIS A 85 -8.17 25.62 -24.05
C HIS A 85 -6.75 25.93 -24.53
N GLN A 86 -6.14 27.00 -24.00
CA GLN A 86 -4.69 27.17 -24.11
C GLN A 86 -3.99 26.09 -23.26
N ILE A 87 -3.84 24.91 -23.86
CA ILE A 87 -2.84 23.93 -23.50
C ILE A 87 -1.50 24.58 -23.83
N LEU A 88 -0.83 25.11 -22.81
CA LEU A 88 0.59 25.44 -22.90
C LEU A 88 1.35 24.15 -23.16
N SER A 89 1.67 23.91 -24.43
CA SER A 89 2.58 22.88 -24.90
C SER A 89 4.01 23.24 -24.51
N ALA A 90 4.35 23.05 -23.24
CA ALA A 90 5.73 22.89 -22.84
C ALA A 90 6.13 21.45 -23.17
N GLY A 91 6.80 21.26 -24.30
CA GLY A 91 7.54 20.04 -24.56
C GLY A 91 8.64 19.89 -23.51
N SER A 92 8.41 19.04 -22.51
CA SER A 92 9.49 18.49 -21.70
C SER A 92 9.62 17.02 -22.09
N GLU A 93 10.78 16.66 -22.61
CA GLU A 93 11.25 15.27 -22.59
C GLU A 93 11.12 14.78 -21.14
N ASN A 94 10.14 13.91 -20.90
CA ASN A 94 9.81 13.44 -19.56
C ASN A 94 10.78 12.30 -19.21
N ASP A 95 12.07 12.64 -19.13
CA ASP A 95 13.09 11.78 -18.57
C ASP A 95 12.79 11.68 -17.07
N GLY A 96 12.31 10.53 -16.63
CA GLY A 96 11.90 10.32 -15.24
C GLY A 96 12.92 10.89 -14.25
N HIS A 97 12.49 11.85 -13.43
CA HIS A 97 13.36 12.53 -12.47
C HIS A 97 13.53 11.67 -11.21
N ILE A 98 14.76 11.22 -10.94
CA ILE A 98 15.11 10.67 -9.63
C ILE A 98 15.34 11.86 -8.69
N PHE A 99 14.45 12.03 -7.71
CA PHE A 99 14.66 12.96 -6.62
C PHE A 99 15.37 12.22 -5.47
N GLU A 100 16.69 12.42 -5.38
CA GLU A 100 17.43 12.03 -4.18
C GLU A 100 17.13 13.05 -3.09
N VAL A 101 16.30 12.64 -2.14
CA VAL A 101 16.11 13.41 -0.93
C VAL A 101 17.36 13.17 -0.07
N GLY A 102 18.14 14.22 0.17
CA GLY A 102 19.41 14.16 0.93
C GLY A 102 19.27 13.60 2.35
N GLU A 103 20.35 13.56 3.15
CA GLU A 103 20.47 12.89 4.47
C GLU A 103 19.15 12.69 5.24
N HIS A 104 18.48 11.57 4.96
CA HIS A 104 17.05 11.38 5.19
C HIS A 104 16.73 10.80 6.59
N GLY A 105 17.57 11.10 7.58
CA GLY A 105 17.46 10.57 8.94
C GLY A 105 17.19 11.60 10.03
N GLY A 106 17.25 12.90 9.71
CA GLY A 106 17.10 13.96 10.70
C GLY A 106 15.66 14.15 11.17
N SER A 107 15.46 14.40 12.48
CA SER A 107 14.15 14.81 13.03
C SER A 107 13.83 16.29 12.78
N LYS A 108 14.77 17.07 12.24
CA LYS A 108 14.61 18.51 11.97
C LYS A 108 14.17 18.79 10.54
N ALA A 109 13.30 19.78 10.39
CA ALA A 109 12.86 20.30 9.11
C ALA A 109 14.01 20.95 8.32
N GLN A 110 14.03 20.73 7.01
CA GLN A 110 14.99 21.27 6.06
C GLN A 110 14.35 22.44 5.29
N PRO A 111 15.13 23.49 4.96
CA PRO A 111 14.67 24.59 4.11
C PRO A 111 14.12 24.09 2.77
N GLY A 112 13.13 24.81 2.24
CA GLY A 112 12.52 24.59 0.94
C GLY A 112 11.89 23.21 0.74
N THR A 113 11.46 22.57 1.82
CA THR A 113 10.93 21.21 1.82
C THR A 113 9.48 21.18 2.31
N VAL A 114 8.65 20.37 1.65
CA VAL A 114 7.25 20.16 2.01
C VAL A 114 7.08 18.77 2.64
N TYR A 115 6.65 18.74 3.89
CA TYR A 115 6.45 17.53 4.68
C TYR A 115 4.96 17.17 4.74
N PHE A 116 4.59 15.96 4.32
CA PHE A 116 3.23 15.44 4.47
C PHE A 116 3.16 14.70 5.81
N VAL A 117 2.58 15.34 6.82
CA VAL A 117 2.66 14.87 8.22
C VAL A 117 1.35 14.22 8.65
N ALA A 118 1.40 12.91 8.89
CA ALA A 118 0.25 12.21 9.44
C ALA A 118 -0.08 12.66 10.88
N THR A 119 -1.35 12.96 11.14
CA THR A 119 -1.87 13.43 12.43
C THR A 119 -2.75 12.37 13.11
N PRO A 120 -2.94 12.43 14.44
CA PRO A 120 -3.84 11.52 15.14
C PRO A 120 -5.26 11.44 14.57
N ILE A 121 -5.84 10.24 14.57
CA ILE A 121 -7.23 9.98 14.13
C ILE A 121 -8.25 10.01 15.28
N GLY A 122 -7.80 10.24 16.51
CA GLY A 122 -8.67 10.31 17.69
C GLY A 122 -7.91 10.49 19.00
N ASN A 123 -6.81 9.75 19.17
CA ASN A 123 -5.95 9.84 20.36
C ASN A 123 -4.69 10.67 20.11
N LEU A 124 -4.50 11.77 20.84
CA LEU A 124 -3.30 12.59 20.73
C LEU A 124 -1.99 11.83 21.01
N GLY A 125 -2.05 10.70 21.70
CA GLY A 125 -0.91 9.80 21.94
C GLY A 125 -0.40 9.07 20.68
N ASP A 126 -1.18 9.02 19.60
CA ASP A 126 -0.82 8.29 18.37
C ASP A 126 0.14 9.07 17.45
N ILE A 127 0.49 10.32 17.82
CA ILE A 127 1.45 11.10 17.05
C ILE A 127 2.85 10.49 17.16
N THR A 128 3.52 10.32 16.02
CA THR A 128 4.89 9.80 16.01
C THR A 128 5.89 10.84 16.53
N TYR A 129 6.99 10.38 17.11
CA TYR A 129 8.08 11.26 17.54
C TYR A 129 8.59 12.14 16.39
N ARG A 130 8.74 11.58 15.18
CA ARG A 130 9.21 12.32 14.01
C ARG A 130 8.20 13.38 13.56
N ALA A 131 6.90 13.08 13.58
CA ALA A 131 5.86 14.07 13.28
C ALA A 131 5.90 15.24 14.26
N ALA A 132 6.04 14.96 15.56
CA ALA A 132 6.16 16.00 16.58
C ALA A 132 7.37 16.92 16.36
N GLU A 133 8.55 16.34 16.07
CA GLU A 133 9.77 17.10 15.82
C GLU A 133 9.70 17.94 14.55
N ILE A 134 9.13 17.41 13.47
CA ILE A 134 8.90 18.19 12.24
C ILE A 134 7.95 19.35 12.52
N LEU A 135 6.80 19.11 13.17
CA LEU A 135 5.85 20.17 13.52
C LEU A 135 6.45 21.24 14.44
N ARG A 136 7.41 20.87 15.30
CA ARG A 136 8.17 21.81 16.15
C ARG A 136 9.17 22.66 15.36
N THR A 137 9.70 22.15 14.26
CA THR A 137 10.86 22.76 13.57
C THR A 137 10.51 23.44 12.26
N VAL A 138 9.40 23.10 11.60
CA VAL A 138 8.95 23.77 10.37
C VAL A 138 8.62 25.25 10.58
N ASP A 139 8.79 26.05 9.53
CA ASP A 139 8.45 27.47 9.49
C ASP A 139 6.93 27.69 9.42
N ILE A 140 6.24 26.85 8.64
CA ILE A 140 4.84 27.00 8.27
C ILE A 140 4.10 25.67 8.42
N VAL A 141 2.85 25.73 8.89
CA VAL A 141 1.93 24.57 8.88
C VAL A 141 0.73 24.89 7.97
N ALA A 142 0.67 24.24 6.82
CA ALA A 142 -0.51 24.21 5.95
C ALA A 142 -1.53 23.22 6.56
N SER A 143 -2.66 23.75 7.04
CA SER A 143 -3.66 23.01 7.81
C SER A 143 -5.01 23.01 7.13
N GLU A 144 -5.69 21.87 7.14
CA GLU A 144 -7.09 21.77 6.72
C GLU A 144 -8.01 22.63 7.61
N ASP A 145 -8.09 22.35 8.92
CA ASP A 145 -8.65 23.24 9.95
C ASP A 145 -7.55 23.77 10.90
N THR A 146 -7.30 25.08 10.85
CA THR A 146 -6.26 25.75 11.67
C THR A 146 -6.57 25.74 13.17
N ARG A 147 -7.84 25.62 13.57
CA ARG A 147 -8.26 25.52 14.96
C ARG A 147 -7.92 24.14 15.52
N ARG A 148 -8.19 23.09 14.74
CA ARG A 148 -7.88 21.70 15.10
C ARG A 148 -6.38 21.49 15.19
N THR A 149 -5.65 21.89 14.14
CA THR A 149 -4.19 21.84 14.14
C THR A 149 -3.58 22.71 15.26
N GLY A 150 -4.18 23.87 15.55
CA GLY A 150 -3.77 24.70 16.69
C GLY A 150 -3.76 23.97 18.04
N ARG A 151 -4.78 23.15 18.31
CA ARG A 151 -4.84 22.31 19.54
C ARG A 151 -3.76 21.23 19.56
N LEU A 152 -3.49 20.60 18.41
CA LEU A 152 -2.41 19.62 18.28
C LEU A 152 -1.04 20.26 18.54
N LEU A 153 -0.78 21.42 17.94
CA LEU A 153 0.47 22.16 18.15
C LEU A 153 0.66 22.59 19.60
N GLN A 154 -0.43 22.96 20.28
CA GLN A 154 -0.42 23.25 21.71
C GLN A 154 -0.07 22.01 22.54
N TYR A 155 -0.72 20.87 22.27
CA TYR A 155 -0.41 19.59 22.94
C TYR A 155 1.06 19.18 22.78
N LEU A 156 1.64 19.42 21.59
CA LEU A 156 3.03 19.10 21.28
C LEU A 156 4.06 20.07 21.88
N ASN A 157 3.61 21.17 22.50
CA ASN A 157 4.44 22.32 22.89
C ASN A 157 5.28 22.85 21.72
N ALA A 158 4.69 22.92 20.52
CA ALA A 158 5.39 23.34 19.29
C ALA A 158 5.59 24.86 19.16
N GLY A 159 5.12 25.63 20.14
CA GLY A 159 5.13 27.09 20.10
C GLY A 159 4.13 27.66 19.08
N LYS A 160 4.11 28.98 18.94
CA LYS A 160 3.23 29.66 17.98
C LYS A 160 3.78 29.48 16.56
N LYS A 161 3.09 28.69 15.74
CA LYS A 161 3.42 28.50 14.32
C LYS A 161 2.59 29.39 13.40
N ARG A 162 3.17 29.84 12.30
CA ARG A 162 2.42 30.44 11.19
C ARG A 162 1.61 29.32 10.52
N GLN A 163 0.29 29.44 10.55
CA GLN A 163 -0.61 28.50 9.88
C GLN A 163 -1.17 29.11 8.60
N ILE A 164 -1.31 28.30 7.55
CA ILE A 164 -2.00 28.65 6.31
C ILE A 164 -3.13 27.65 6.11
N SER A 165 -4.36 28.12 5.93
CA SER A 165 -5.50 27.23 5.63
C SER A 165 -5.32 26.59 4.26
N HIS A 166 -5.35 25.26 4.17
CA HIS A 166 -5.22 24.49 2.93
C HIS A 166 -6.21 23.32 2.92
N HIS A 167 -7.27 23.43 2.13
CA HIS A 167 -8.38 22.48 2.08
C HIS A 167 -8.99 22.39 0.67
N GLU A 168 -9.94 21.48 0.47
CA GLU A 168 -10.51 21.15 -0.86
C GLU A 168 -11.11 22.34 -1.62
N HIS A 169 -11.64 23.34 -0.93
CA HIS A 169 -12.22 24.53 -1.58
C HIS A 169 -11.21 25.61 -1.96
N ASN A 170 -9.99 25.61 -1.39
CA ASN A 170 -9.03 26.70 -1.59
C ASN A 170 -7.71 26.28 -2.23
N TRP A 171 -7.51 24.97 -2.48
CA TRP A 171 -6.22 24.44 -2.92
C TRP A 171 -5.71 25.09 -4.21
N LYS A 172 -6.60 25.45 -5.15
CA LYS A 172 -6.23 26.10 -6.41
C LYS A 172 -5.39 27.37 -6.21
N GLY A 173 -5.76 28.20 -5.23
CA GLY A 173 -5.00 29.40 -4.89
C GLY A 173 -3.85 29.14 -3.91
N ARG A 174 -4.00 28.15 -3.01
CA ARG A 174 -3.00 27.87 -1.97
C ARG A 174 -1.80 27.07 -2.48
N VAL A 175 -1.97 26.18 -3.44
CA VAL A 175 -0.87 25.35 -3.95
C VAL A 175 0.24 26.21 -4.56
N PRO A 176 -0.03 27.14 -5.50
CA PRO A 176 1.02 28.01 -6.04
C PRO A 176 1.74 28.81 -4.96
N GLN A 177 0.98 29.32 -3.98
CA GLN A 177 1.54 30.07 -2.85
C GLN A 177 2.49 29.22 -2.00
N LEU A 178 2.11 27.98 -1.67
CA LEU A 178 2.94 27.08 -0.86
C LEU A 178 4.21 26.66 -1.61
N ILE A 179 4.11 26.44 -2.93
CA ILE A 179 5.27 26.15 -3.77
C ILE A 179 6.23 27.34 -3.81
N ALA A 180 5.74 28.57 -3.99
CA ALA A 180 6.58 29.77 -3.97
C ALA A 180 7.27 29.95 -2.61
N LEU A 181 6.54 29.77 -1.50
CA LEU A 181 7.11 29.84 -0.15
C LEU A 181 8.24 28.81 0.06
N ALA A 182 8.06 27.58 -0.42
CA ALA A 182 9.10 26.56 -0.32
C ALA A 182 10.29 26.87 -1.24
N ARG A 183 10.04 27.10 -2.52
CA ARG A 183 11.07 27.18 -3.55
C ARG A 183 11.84 28.50 -3.56
N GLU A 184 11.14 29.61 -3.42
CA GLU A 184 11.71 30.96 -3.59
C GLU A 184 12.20 31.52 -2.25
N GLU A 185 11.42 31.33 -1.18
CA GLU A 185 11.80 31.79 0.16
C GLU A 185 12.55 30.74 0.99
N GLY A 186 12.69 29.51 0.50
CA GLY A 186 13.36 28.44 1.23
C GLY A 186 12.61 27.99 2.49
N ARG A 187 11.30 28.21 2.60
CA ARG A 187 10.52 27.84 3.80
C ARG A 187 10.32 26.34 3.90
N SER A 188 10.44 25.82 5.12
CA SER A 188 10.01 24.47 5.47
C SER A 188 8.52 24.47 5.82
N ILE A 189 7.76 23.55 5.20
CA ILE A 189 6.29 23.53 5.29
C ILE A 189 5.84 22.15 5.73
N ALA A 190 5.06 22.05 6.82
CA ALA A 190 4.28 20.84 7.11
C ALA A 190 2.87 20.98 6.55
N VAL A 191 2.40 19.96 5.86
CA VAL A 191 1.02 19.80 5.40
C VAL A 191 0.36 18.77 6.30
N VAL A 192 -0.77 19.14 6.89
CA VAL A 192 -1.56 18.27 7.77
C VAL A 192 -3.02 18.28 7.34
N SER A 193 -3.65 17.11 7.35
CA SER A 193 -5.10 16.98 7.33
C SER A 193 -5.64 16.99 8.75
N ASP A 194 -6.96 17.11 8.85
CA ASP A 194 -7.67 17.10 10.11
C ASP A 194 -7.38 15.85 10.95
N ALA A 195 -7.27 14.69 10.31
CA ALA A 195 -6.90 13.42 10.93
C ALA A 195 -6.27 12.48 9.91
N GLY A 196 -5.27 11.71 10.34
CA GLY A 196 -4.69 10.66 9.53
C GLY A 196 -3.62 11.18 8.57
N THR A 197 -3.52 10.54 7.41
CA THR A 197 -2.42 10.76 6.46
C THR A 197 -2.86 11.71 5.34
N PRO A 198 -2.24 12.91 5.20
CA PRO A 198 -2.62 13.88 4.17
C PRO A 198 -2.55 13.30 2.76
N GLY A 199 -3.52 13.64 1.91
CA GLY A 199 -3.65 13.13 0.54
C GLY A 199 -4.35 11.76 0.42
N ILE A 200 -4.72 11.11 1.53
CA ILE A 200 -5.49 9.86 1.52
C ILE A 200 -6.92 10.13 1.99
N ALA A 201 -7.87 10.18 1.05
CA ALA A 201 -9.25 10.64 1.28
C ALA A 201 -9.38 12.08 1.82
N ASP A 202 -8.28 12.85 1.77
CA ASP A 202 -8.13 14.22 2.24
C ASP A 202 -7.45 15.09 1.17
N PRO A 203 -7.47 16.43 1.29
CA PRO A 203 -6.65 17.33 0.45
C PRO A 203 -5.16 17.00 0.53
N GLY A 204 -4.45 17.15 -0.60
CA GLY A 204 -2.98 17.01 -0.62
C GLY A 204 -2.40 16.59 -1.97
N THR A 205 -3.14 15.78 -2.75
CA THR A 205 -2.68 15.30 -4.06
C THR A 205 -2.26 16.41 -5.03
N PRO A 206 -3.02 17.53 -5.17
CA PRO A 206 -2.58 18.61 -6.03
C PRO A 206 -1.27 19.27 -5.57
N LEU A 207 -1.05 19.37 -4.27
CA LEU A 207 0.19 19.94 -3.72
C LEU A 207 1.38 18.99 -3.94
N ALA A 208 1.20 17.68 -3.72
CA ALA A 208 2.24 16.69 -3.96
C ALA A 208 2.68 16.68 -5.44
N ARG A 209 1.71 16.75 -6.37
CA ARG A 209 1.98 16.88 -7.80
C ARG A 209 2.75 18.16 -8.10
N ALA A 210 2.29 19.30 -7.60
CA ALA A 210 2.96 20.58 -7.83
C ALA A 210 4.38 20.61 -7.25
N CYS A 211 4.64 19.91 -6.14
CA CYS A 211 5.99 19.76 -5.60
C CYS A 211 6.90 19.01 -6.59
N ALA A 212 6.43 17.89 -7.14
CA ALA A 212 7.17 17.12 -8.13
C ALA A 212 7.45 17.94 -9.40
N GLU A 213 6.45 18.63 -9.94
CA GLU A 213 6.57 19.48 -11.12
C GLU A 213 7.54 20.66 -10.90
N ALA A 214 7.58 21.23 -9.69
CA ALA A 214 8.43 22.35 -9.35
C ALA A 214 9.83 21.96 -8.83
N GLY A 215 10.13 20.66 -8.74
CA GLY A 215 11.37 20.15 -8.15
C GLY A 215 11.53 20.47 -6.65
N VAL A 216 10.41 20.66 -5.94
CA VAL A 216 10.37 20.89 -4.49
C VAL A 216 10.31 19.53 -3.77
N PRO A 217 11.20 19.23 -2.83
CA PRO A 217 11.16 17.98 -2.09
C PRO A 217 9.84 17.81 -1.32
N ALA A 218 9.10 16.75 -1.63
CA ALA A 218 7.91 16.31 -0.90
C ALA A 218 8.25 15.06 -0.07
N ILE A 219 8.23 15.18 1.25
CA ILE A 219 8.68 14.13 2.18
C ILE A 219 7.49 13.60 2.99
N PRO A 220 7.13 12.31 2.88
CA PRO A 220 6.11 11.72 3.74
C PRO A 220 6.65 11.50 5.16
N ILE A 221 5.91 11.93 6.18
CA ILE A 221 6.12 11.54 7.57
C ILE A 221 5.05 10.49 7.93
N PRO A 222 5.43 9.21 8.08
CA PRO A 222 4.48 8.14 8.35
C PRO A 222 3.84 8.30 9.73
N GLY A 223 2.62 7.80 9.87
CA GLY A 223 1.84 7.87 11.11
C GLY A 223 0.44 7.28 10.95
N PRO A 224 -0.53 7.73 11.77
CA PRO A 224 -1.86 7.14 11.83
C PRO A 224 -2.61 7.14 10.48
N CYS A 225 -3.32 6.04 10.22
CA CYS A 225 -4.21 5.85 9.08
C CYS A 225 -5.38 4.96 9.52
N ALA A 226 -6.61 5.45 9.42
CA ALA A 226 -7.79 4.74 9.92
C ALA A 226 -8.03 3.42 9.17
N ALA A 227 -7.84 3.40 7.85
CA ALA A 227 -7.90 2.17 7.04
C ALA A 227 -6.91 1.10 7.52
N ALA A 228 -5.64 1.48 7.73
CA ALA A 228 -4.61 0.55 8.20
C ALA A 228 -4.89 0.07 9.63
N ALA A 229 -5.32 0.97 10.52
CA ALA A 229 -5.70 0.61 11.88
C ALA A 229 -6.87 -0.39 11.91
N ALA A 230 -7.93 -0.14 11.15
CA ALA A 230 -9.06 -1.06 11.03
C ALA A 230 -8.64 -2.43 10.48
N LEU A 231 -7.86 -2.46 9.39
CA LEU A 231 -7.36 -3.70 8.79
C LEU A 231 -6.51 -4.52 9.76
N SER A 232 -5.66 -3.87 10.56
CA SER A 232 -4.75 -4.55 11.49
C SER A 232 -5.46 -5.43 12.53
N VAL A 233 -6.71 -5.08 12.86
CA VAL A 233 -7.56 -5.83 13.79
C VAL A 233 -8.77 -6.46 13.09
N ALA A 234 -8.93 -6.32 11.77
CA ALA A 234 -10.11 -6.80 11.06
C ALA A 234 -10.21 -8.34 11.08
N GLY A 235 -9.10 -9.06 11.20
CA GLY A 235 -9.11 -10.53 11.24
C GLY A 235 -9.44 -11.19 9.90
N VAL A 236 -9.46 -10.42 8.81
CA VAL A 236 -9.69 -10.88 7.44
C VAL A 236 -8.38 -10.91 6.65
N TYR A 237 -8.30 -11.73 5.61
CA TYR A 237 -7.13 -11.78 4.75
C TYR A 237 -6.97 -10.46 3.97
N ALA A 238 -5.88 -9.73 4.22
CA ALA A 238 -5.65 -8.40 3.66
C ALA A 238 -4.21 -8.18 3.18
N SER A 239 -3.55 -9.23 2.65
CA SER A 239 -2.25 -9.06 1.97
C SER A 239 -2.37 -8.11 0.78
N GLU A 240 -3.53 -8.12 0.14
CA GLU A 240 -3.99 -7.17 -0.85
C GLU A 240 -5.35 -6.64 -0.41
N TYR A 241 -5.56 -5.33 -0.56
CA TYR A 241 -6.84 -4.70 -0.29
C TYR A 241 -7.06 -3.52 -1.23
N VAL A 242 -8.32 -3.14 -1.40
CA VAL A 242 -8.72 -1.95 -2.15
C VAL A 242 -9.29 -0.92 -1.20
N PHE A 243 -8.71 0.27 -1.19
CA PHE A 243 -9.24 1.40 -0.44
C PHE A 243 -10.09 2.29 -1.36
N PHE A 244 -11.38 2.41 -1.03
CA PHE A 244 -12.35 3.17 -1.81
C PHE A 244 -12.57 4.61 -1.30
N GLY A 245 -11.95 5.00 -0.17
CA GLY A 245 -12.22 6.29 0.45
C GLY A 245 -13.67 6.43 0.88
N PHE A 246 -14.26 7.61 0.66
CA PHE A 246 -15.68 7.83 0.89
C PHE A 246 -16.51 7.46 -0.35
N LEU A 247 -17.60 6.73 -0.12
CA LEU A 247 -18.58 6.46 -1.16
C LEU A 247 -19.31 7.75 -1.59
N PRO A 248 -19.77 7.84 -2.86
CA PRO A 248 -20.54 9.00 -3.32
C PRO A 248 -21.69 9.33 -2.38
N ALA A 249 -21.76 10.60 -1.94
CA ALA A 249 -22.72 11.05 -0.94
C ALA A 249 -24.16 11.11 -1.47
N LYS A 250 -24.32 11.50 -2.74
CA LYS A 250 -25.64 11.62 -3.39
C LYS A 250 -26.11 10.23 -3.83
N ARG A 251 -27.37 9.91 -3.53
CA ARG A 251 -28.03 8.72 -4.06
C ARG A 251 -28.21 8.82 -5.57
N GLY A 252 -28.27 7.67 -6.23
CA GLY A 252 -28.47 7.55 -7.67
C GLY A 252 -27.45 6.63 -8.33
N THR A 253 -27.45 6.63 -9.66
CA THR A 253 -26.72 5.67 -10.50
C THR A 253 -25.23 5.57 -10.17
N ALA A 254 -24.55 6.70 -9.92
CA ALA A 254 -23.12 6.72 -9.61
C ALA A 254 -22.80 6.01 -8.27
N ARG A 255 -23.62 6.23 -7.24
CA ARG A 255 -23.46 5.56 -5.93
C ARG A 255 -23.75 4.08 -6.05
N THR A 256 -24.83 3.70 -6.71
CA THR A 256 -25.20 2.30 -6.92
C THR A 256 -24.12 1.56 -7.71
N ALA A 257 -23.57 2.17 -8.77
CA ALA A 257 -22.46 1.60 -9.53
C ALA A 257 -21.22 1.39 -8.65
N LYS A 258 -20.88 2.37 -7.79
CA LYS A 258 -19.74 2.24 -6.87
C LYS A 258 -19.94 1.16 -5.82
N LEU A 259 -21.16 1.01 -5.29
CA LEU A 259 -21.50 -0.07 -4.35
C LEU A 259 -21.42 -1.45 -5.01
N ARG A 260 -21.83 -1.58 -6.27
CA ARG A 260 -21.61 -2.82 -7.05
C ARG A 260 -20.13 -3.14 -7.18
N GLU A 261 -19.31 -2.15 -7.55
CA GLU A 261 -17.85 -2.32 -7.62
C GLU A 261 -17.26 -2.82 -6.30
N VAL A 262 -17.68 -2.25 -5.16
CA VAL A 262 -17.24 -2.70 -3.82
C VAL A 262 -17.65 -4.14 -3.53
N LEU A 263 -18.88 -4.53 -3.89
CA LEU A 263 -19.42 -5.86 -3.65
C LEU A 263 -18.83 -6.93 -4.58
N GLU A 264 -18.44 -6.55 -5.80
CA GLU A 264 -17.83 -7.42 -6.80
C GLU A 264 -16.30 -7.54 -6.63
N GLU A 265 -15.66 -6.60 -5.93
CA GLU A 265 -14.22 -6.66 -5.63
C GLU A 265 -13.91 -7.93 -4.81
N ARG A 266 -12.98 -8.75 -5.34
CA ARG A 266 -12.62 -10.05 -4.75
C ARG A 266 -11.72 -9.93 -3.54
N ARG A 267 -10.86 -8.91 -3.50
CA ARG A 267 -9.96 -8.64 -2.38
C ARG A 267 -10.73 -8.04 -1.21
N THR A 268 -10.05 -7.88 -0.08
CA THR A 268 -10.58 -7.08 1.03
C THR A 268 -10.78 -5.64 0.58
N SER A 269 -11.93 -5.06 0.90
CA SER A 269 -12.29 -3.69 0.57
C SER A 269 -12.36 -2.86 1.84
N VAL A 270 -11.87 -1.61 1.80
CA VAL A 270 -11.97 -0.66 2.90
C VAL A 270 -12.57 0.64 2.40
N PHE A 271 -13.56 1.17 3.13
CA PHE A 271 -14.15 2.46 2.84
C PHE A 271 -14.53 3.19 4.14
N TYR A 272 -14.65 4.50 4.05
CA TYR A 272 -15.12 5.35 5.13
C TYR A 272 -16.59 5.65 4.95
N GLU A 273 -17.32 5.68 6.07
CA GLU A 273 -18.75 5.97 6.04
C GLU A 273 -19.17 6.88 7.21
N ALA A 274 -20.00 7.87 6.88
CA ALA A 274 -20.56 8.77 7.87
C ALA A 274 -21.66 8.05 8.67
N PRO A 275 -21.82 8.32 9.97
CA PRO A 275 -22.72 7.54 10.84
C PRO A 275 -24.17 7.57 10.34
N HIS A 276 -24.65 8.75 9.97
CA HIS A 276 -26.01 8.96 9.46
C HIS A 276 -26.28 8.30 8.11
N ARG A 277 -25.25 7.78 7.43
CA ARG A 277 -25.36 7.07 6.14
C ARG A 277 -25.10 5.57 6.26
N LEU A 278 -24.48 5.09 7.35
CA LEU A 278 -24.03 3.70 7.46
C LEU A 278 -25.19 2.71 7.30
N GLU A 279 -26.28 2.88 8.05
CA GLU A 279 -27.45 2.00 7.97
C GLU A 279 -27.99 1.93 6.54
N HIS A 280 -28.14 3.08 5.87
CA HIS A 280 -28.60 3.12 4.50
C HIS A 280 -27.63 2.44 3.53
N THR A 281 -26.33 2.61 3.74
CA THR A 281 -25.29 1.99 2.92
C THR A 281 -25.36 0.47 3.01
N LEU A 282 -25.52 -0.06 4.22
CA LEU A 282 -25.67 -1.49 4.47
C LEU A 282 -26.95 -2.02 3.82
N ARG A 283 -28.06 -1.28 3.92
CA ARG A 283 -29.31 -1.62 3.23
C ARG A 283 -29.15 -1.68 1.71
N GLU A 284 -28.53 -0.66 1.11
CA GLU A 284 -28.26 -0.65 -0.35
C GLU A 284 -27.39 -1.84 -0.77
N MET A 285 -26.39 -2.22 0.04
CA MET A 285 -25.56 -3.38 -0.25
C MET A 285 -26.36 -4.69 -0.23
N VAL A 286 -27.28 -4.83 0.73
CA VAL A 286 -28.22 -5.97 0.80
C VAL A 286 -29.15 -5.99 -0.42
N GLU A 287 -29.71 -4.84 -0.80
CA GLU A 287 -30.60 -4.71 -1.95
C GLU A 287 -29.89 -5.02 -3.28
N ILE A 288 -28.60 -4.67 -3.41
CA ILE A 288 -27.80 -4.93 -4.61
C ILE A 288 -27.42 -6.41 -4.73
N SER A 289 -27.03 -7.07 -3.64
CA SER A 289 -26.65 -8.48 -3.66
C SER A 289 -26.90 -9.16 -2.32
N ALA A 290 -28.09 -9.75 -2.17
CA ALA A 290 -28.45 -10.53 -0.98
C ALA A 290 -27.49 -11.71 -0.74
N ALA A 291 -27.02 -12.34 -1.82
CA ALA A 291 -26.10 -13.48 -1.74
C ALA A 291 -24.72 -13.09 -1.20
N ALA A 292 -24.16 -11.96 -1.62
CA ALA A 292 -22.92 -11.43 -1.06
C ALA A 292 -23.14 -10.91 0.35
N ALA A 293 -24.26 -10.21 0.58
CA ALA A 293 -24.55 -9.59 1.87
C ALA A 293 -24.75 -10.60 3.01
N GLY A 294 -25.27 -11.80 2.71
CA GLY A 294 -25.49 -12.87 3.69
C GLY A 294 -24.28 -13.75 4.01
N ARG A 295 -23.16 -13.61 3.28
CA ARG A 295 -21.97 -14.46 3.48
C ARG A 295 -20.68 -13.68 3.69
N ARG A 296 -20.57 -12.51 3.08
CA ARG A 296 -19.33 -11.74 3.09
C ARG A 296 -19.13 -11.09 4.44
N GLU A 297 -17.99 -11.39 5.06
CA GLU A 297 -17.61 -10.81 6.35
C GLU A 297 -17.47 -9.30 6.25
N ILE A 298 -17.95 -8.59 7.26
CA ILE A 298 -17.82 -7.15 7.42
C ILE A 298 -17.34 -6.84 8.84
N VAL A 299 -16.47 -5.84 8.94
CA VAL A 299 -16.08 -5.20 10.19
C VAL A 299 -16.42 -3.72 10.09
N CYS A 300 -17.28 -3.22 10.98
CA CYS A 300 -17.52 -1.78 11.11
C CYS A 300 -16.76 -1.28 12.34
N ALA A 301 -15.59 -0.67 12.11
CA ALA A 301 -14.76 -0.08 13.15
C ALA A 301 -15.23 1.35 13.43
N ARG A 302 -15.77 1.57 14.62
CA ARG A 302 -16.34 2.84 15.06
C ARG A 302 -15.37 3.57 15.96
N GLU A 303 -15.19 4.87 15.74
CA GLU A 303 -14.48 5.77 16.66
C GLU A 303 -13.08 5.26 17.02
N LEU A 304 -12.34 4.73 16.03
CA LEU A 304 -10.99 4.19 16.21
C LEU A 304 -10.11 5.14 17.03
N THR A 305 -9.43 4.61 18.04
CA THR A 305 -8.54 5.30 18.99
C THR A 305 -9.24 6.25 19.97
N LYS A 306 -10.57 6.44 19.89
CA LYS A 306 -11.31 7.36 20.77
C LYS A 306 -11.96 6.61 21.94
N LEU A 307 -12.55 7.36 22.87
CA LEU A 307 -13.17 6.81 24.10
C LEU A 307 -14.23 5.73 23.84
N HIS A 308 -14.96 5.84 22.73
CA HIS A 308 -16.07 4.96 22.38
C HIS A 308 -15.75 4.00 21.22
N GLU A 309 -14.47 3.65 21.08
CA GLU A 309 -13.98 2.68 20.10
C GLU A 309 -14.72 1.35 20.23
N SER A 310 -15.23 0.84 19.11
CA SER A 310 -15.96 -0.43 19.08
C SER A 310 -15.95 -1.06 17.69
N PHE A 311 -16.09 -2.38 17.61
CA PHE A 311 -16.10 -3.13 16.36
C PHE A 311 -17.37 -3.96 16.26
N PHE A 312 -18.15 -3.75 15.20
CA PHE A 312 -19.13 -4.75 14.76
C PHE A 312 -18.42 -5.78 13.89
N ARG A 313 -18.76 -7.07 14.03
CA ARG A 313 -18.27 -8.17 13.20
C ARG A 313 -19.43 -9.10 12.86
N GLY A 314 -19.52 -9.51 11.61
CA GLY A 314 -20.55 -10.40 11.11
C GLY A 314 -20.62 -10.33 9.60
N THR A 315 -21.80 -10.52 9.05
CA THR A 315 -22.11 -10.31 7.62
C THR A 315 -22.71 -8.92 7.39
N VAL A 316 -22.75 -8.48 6.13
CA VAL A 316 -23.41 -7.20 5.77
C VAL A 316 -24.89 -7.20 6.19
N GLN A 317 -25.57 -8.34 6.04
CA GLN A 317 -26.95 -8.53 6.46
C GLN A 317 -27.12 -8.35 7.99
N GLU A 318 -26.22 -8.94 8.78
CA GLU A 318 -26.24 -8.81 10.23
C GLU A 318 -25.88 -7.39 10.69
N ALA A 319 -24.94 -6.73 10.00
CA ALA A 319 -24.60 -5.34 10.26
C ALA A 319 -25.82 -4.43 10.02
N TRP A 320 -26.52 -4.63 8.91
CA TRP A 320 -27.76 -3.89 8.63
C TRP A 320 -28.79 -4.11 9.73
N ALA A 321 -29.09 -5.38 10.06
CA ALA A 321 -30.03 -5.70 11.13
C ALA A 321 -29.65 -5.07 12.48
N HIS A 322 -28.36 -5.07 12.83
CA HIS A 322 -27.86 -4.43 14.04
C HIS A 322 -28.10 -2.92 14.02
N PHE A 323 -27.68 -2.21 12.97
CA PHE A 323 -27.74 -0.75 12.93
C PHE A 323 -29.15 -0.18 12.64
N SER A 324 -30.08 -1.01 12.16
CA SER A 324 -31.50 -0.66 12.02
C SER A 324 -32.33 -0.89 13.29
N ALA A 325 -31.80 -1.62 14.28
CA ALA A 325 -32.54 -1.91 15.51
C ALA A 325 -32.75 -0.65 16.38
N PRO A 326 -33.81 -0.60 17.21
CA PRO A 326 -34.03 0.50 18.13
C PRO A 326 -32.86 0.68 19.12
N GLY A 327 -32.32 1.89 19.22
CA GLY A 327 -31.25 2.24 20.17
C GLY A 327 -29.82 1.96 19.68
N THR A 328 -29.64 1.35 18.52
CA THR A 328 -28.32 1.00 17.95
C THR A 328 -27.92 1.87 16.75
N ALA A 329 -28.65 2.97 16.51
CA ALA A 329 -28.37 3.90 15.42
C ALA A 329 -26.88 4.29 15.39
N PRO A 330 -26.20 4.24 14.22
CA PRO A 330 -24.78 4.51 14.14
C PRO A 330 -24.44 5.94 14.62
N ARG A 331 -23.35 6.07 15.36
CA ARG A 331 -22.81 7.34 15.88
C ARG A 331 -21.30 7.37 15.74
N GLY A 332 -20.71 8.56 15.62
CA GLY A 332 -19.26 8.73 15.44
C GLY A 332 -18.80 8.40 14.02
N GLU A 333 -17.51 8.17 13.83
CA GLU A 333 -16.92 7.87 12.51
C GLU A 333 -16.75 6.37 12.30
N PHE A 334 -16.96 5.90 11.06
CA PHE A 334 -16.80 4.49 10.72
C PHE A 334 -15.76 4.26 9.63
N THR A 335 -14.85 3.33 9.90
CA THR A 335 -14.07 2.64 8.87
C THR A 335 -14.66 1.25 8.68
N VAL A 336 -15.12 0.96 7.47
CA VAL A 336 -15.75 -0.31 7.12
C VAL A 336 -14.76 -1.16 6.35
N VAL A 337 -14.52 -2.37 6.83
CA VAL A 337 -13.74 -3.40 6.14
C VAL A 337 -14.71 -4.48 5.69
N LEU A 338 -14.71 -4.76 4.40
CA LEU A 338 -15.43 -5.89 3.82
C LEU A 338 -14.38 -6.95 3.47
N GLY A 339 -14.50 -8.15 4.03
CA GLY A 339 -13.57 -9.25 3.80
C GLY A 339 -13.48 -9.65 2.33
N PRO A 340 -12.56 -10.56 1.96
CA PRO A 340 -12.47 -11.04 0.58
C PRO A 340 -13.81 -11.66 0.18
N LEU A 341 -14.16 -11.54 -1.10
CA LEU A 341 -15.27 -12.31 -1.63
C LEU A 341 -14.84 -13.78 -1.62
N GLU A 342 -15.47 -14.59 -0.77
CA GLU A 342 -15.25 -16.03 -0.84
C GLU A 342 -15.65 -16.51 -2.24
N GLU A 343 -14.67 -17.01 -2.99
CA GLU A 343 -14.98 -17.81 -4.16
C GLU A 343 -15.81 -18.98 -3.66
N GLU A 344 -17.07 -19.06 -4.12
CA GLU A 344 -17.80 -20.31 -4.04
C GLU A 344 -16.87 -21.37 -4.61
N ALA A 345 -16.64 -22.44 -3.85
CA ALA A 345 -15.98 -23.60 -4.40
C ALA A 345 -16.71 -23.89 -5.71
N PRO A 346 -16.02 -23.93 -6.86
CA PRO A 346 -16.69 -24.22 -8.10
C PRO A 346 -17.51 -25.50 -7.90
N ASP A 347 -18.71 -25.54 -8.47
CA ASP A 347 -19.52 -26.77 -8.41
C ASP A 347 -18.72 -27.95 -8.99
N GLY A 348 -19.15 -29.18 -8.70
CA GLY A 348 -18.34 -30.37 -9.02
C GLY A 348 -17.89 -30.44 -10.49
N GLU A 349 -18.69 -29.91 -11.42
CA GLU A 349 -18.38 -29.88 -12.84
C GLU A 349 -17.39 -28.75 -13.19
N ALA A 350 -17.62 -27.53 -12.72
CA ALA A 350 -16.71 -26.41 -12.92
C ALA A 350 -15.34 -26.64 -12.25
N ALA A 351 -15.34 -27.27 -11.07
CA ALA A 351 -14.13 -27.61 -10.34
C ALA A 351 -13.32 -28.66 -11.09
N ALA A 352 -14.00 -29.69 -11.62
CA ALA A 352 -13.37 -30.71 -12.45
C ALA A 352 -12.79 -30.11 -13.74
N ALA A 353 -13.51 -29.20 -14.41
CA ALA A 353 -13.01 -28.51 -15.60
C ALA A 353 -11.76 -27.66 -15.30
N LEU A 354 -11.77 -26.91 -14.20
CA LEU A 354 -10.63 -26.09 -13.75
C LEU A 354 -9.42 -26.97 -13.38
N ALA A 355 -9.65 -28.02 -12.60
CA ALA A 355 -8.61 -28.99 -12.22
C ALA A 355 -7.99 -29.65 -13.45
N THR A 356 -8.82 -30.06 -14.42
CA THR A 356 -8.37 -30.64 -15.70
C THR A 356 -7.47 -29.68 -16.46
N ARG A 357 -7.85 -28.39 -16.55
CA ARG A 357 -7.02 -27.37 -17.22
C ARG A 357 -5.66 -27.20 -16.53
N ARG A 358 -5.65 -27.03 -15.20
CA ARG A 358 -4.41 -26.84 -14.42
C ARG A 358 -3.50 -28.08 -14.47
N LEU A 359 -4.07 -29.28 -14.44
CA LEU A 359 -3.32 -30.52 -14.60
C LEU A 359 -2.62 -30.57 -15.97
N ARG A 360 -3.31 -30.23 -17.06
CA ARG A 360 -2.70 -30.17 -18.40
C ARG A 360 -1.53 -29.17 -18.47
N GLU A 361 -1.71 -27.98 -17.91
CA GLU A 361 -0.66 -26.94 -17.88
C GLU A 361 0.59 -27.44 -17.14
N LEU A 362 0.42 -27.94 -15.90
CA LEU A 362 1.54 -28.44 -15.09
C LEU A 362 2.23 -29.65 -15.72
N MET A 363 1.48 -30.55 -16.35
CA MET A 363 2.05 -31.71 -17.05
C MET A 363 2.79 -31.29 -18.33
N ALA A 364 2.30 -30.30 -19.06
CA ALA A 364 3.01 -29.72 -20.21
C ALA A 364 4.32 -29.03 -19.79
N GLU A 365 4.37 -28.46 -18.58
CA GLU A 365 5.59 -27.94 -17.96
C GLU A 365 6.54 -29.05 -17.42
N GLY A 366 6.19 -30.33 -17.59
CA GLY A 366 7.01 -31.46 -17.14
C GLY A 366 6.91 -31.76 -15.64
N VAL A 367 5.93 -31.19 -14.94
CA VAL A 367 5.68 -31.52 -13.53
C VAL A 367 5.10 -32.94 -13.43
N SER A 368 5.76 -33.80 -12.64
CA SER A 368 5.29 -35.18 -12.39
C SER A 368 3.84 -35.21 -11.90
N THR A 369 3.05 -36.18 -12.35
CA THR A 369 1.61 -36.35 -12.03
C THR A 369 1.31 -36.21 -10.54
N SER A 370 2.11 -36.84 -9.66
CA SER A 370 1.91 -36.74 -8.21
C SER A 370 2.08 -35.32 -7.66
N ARG A 371 3.01 -34.52 -8.21
CA ARG A 371 3.20 -33.11 -7.81
C ARG A 371 2.13 -32.21 -8.41
N ALA A 372 1.73 -32.46 -9.66
CA ALA A 372 0.65 -31.73 -10.31
C ALA A 372 -0.68 -31.91 -9.56
N VAL A 373 -1.05 -33.15 -9.21
CA VAL A 373 -2.24 -33.43 -8.38
C VAL A 373 -2.17 -32.74 -7.03
N LYS A 374 -1.01 -32.77 -6.36
CA LYS A 374 -0.84 -32.09 -5.07
C LYS A 374 -1.03 -30.57 -5.20
N ALA A 375 -0.47 -29.95 -6.23
CA ALA A 375 -0.63 -28.51 -6.47
C ALA A 375 -2.09 -28.16 -6.77
N VAL A 376 -2.75 -28.91 -7.68
CA VAL A 376 -4.13 -28.66 -8.08
C VAL A 376 -5.12 -28.85 -6.92
N VAL A 377 -4.90 -29.82 -6.02
CA VAL A 377 -5.73 -29.98 -4.81
C VAL A 377 -5.59 -28.81 -3.83
N GLN A 378 -4.46 -28.11 -3.82
CA GLN A 378 -4.28 -26.91 -3.00
C GLN A 378 -4.86 -25.66 -3.67
N GLU A 379 -4.81 -25.59 -5.00
CA GLU A 379 -5.28 -24.44 -5.79
C GLU A 379 -6.80 -24.48 -6.04
N VAL A 380 -7.37 -25.66 -6.31
CA VAL A 380 -8.78 -25.84 -6.70
C VAL A 380 -9.57 -26.39 -5.51
N LYS A 381 -10.38 -25.51 -4.91
CA LYS A 381 -11.34 -25.89 -3.86
C LYS A 381 -12.51 -26.69 -4.47
N GLY A 382 -13.13 -27.56 -3.66
CA GLY A 382 -14.35 -28.29 -4.04
C GLY A 382 -14.15 -29.72 -4.52
N LEU A 383 -12.90 -30.16 -4.78
CA LEU A 383 -12.60 -31.54 -5.18
C LEU A 383 -11.78 -32.28 -4.13
N LYS A 384 -12.08 -33.56 -3.94
CA LYS A 384 -11.24 -34.48 -3.16
C LYS A 384 -10.00 -34.84 -3.97
N LYS A 385 -8.91 -35.15 -3.27
CA LYS A 385 -7.65 -35.61 -3.88
C LYS A 385 -7.84 -36.79 -4.84
N ALA A 386 -8.76 -37.71 -4.54
CA ALA A 386 -9.06 -38.85 -5.39
C ALA A 386 -9.67 -38.44 -6.74
N GLU A 387 -10.53 -37.43 -6.76
CA GLU A 387 -11.17 -36.91 -7.98
C GLU A 387 -10.14 -36.24 -8.90
N VAL A 388 -9.26 -35.40 -8.33
CA VAL A 388 -8.16 -34.76 -9.09
C VAL A 388 -7.15 -35.80 -9.61
N TYR A 389 -6.90 -36.86 -8.84
CA TYR A 389 -6.01 -37.94 -9.27
C TYR A 389 -6.59 -38.73 -10.46
N ASN A 390 -7.88 -39.05 -10.43
CA ASN A 390 -8.56 -39.73 -11.55
C ASN A 390 -8.52 -38.89 -12.83
N LEU A 391 -8.78 -37.57 -12.73
CA LEU A 391 -8.63 -36.65 -13.86
C LEU A 391 -7.20 -36.66 -14.42
N ALA A 392 -6.18 -36.74 -13.57
CA ALA A 392 -4.79 -36.77 -14.01
C ALA A 392 -4.42 -38.09 -14.74
N LEU A 393 -5.01 -39.22 -14.33
CA LEU A 393 -4.83 -40.50 -15.01
C LEU A 393 -5.51 -40.50 -16.38
N GLU A 394 -6.75 -39.99 -16.46
CA GLU A 394 -7.48 -39.82 -17.72
C GLU A 394 -6.69 -38.96 -18.72
N LEU A 395 -6.01 -37.91 -18.24
CA LEU A 395 -5.16 -37.03 -19.06
C LEU A 395 -3.82 -37.66 -19.47
N SER A 396 -3.30 -38.62 -18.70
CA SER A 396 -2.02 -39.29 -18.99
C SER A 396 -2.16 -40.40 -20.05
N GLY A 397 -3.40 -40.75 -20.43
CA GLY A 397 -3.69 -41.87 -21.33
C GLY A 397 -3.61 -43.25 -20.64
N ASP A 398 -3.33 -43.28 -19.33
CA ASP A 398 -3.28 -44.48 -18.51
C ASP A 398 -4.69 -44.74 -17.93
N GLY A 399 -5.60 -45.23 -18.78
CA GLY A 399 -7.00 -45.51 -18.44
C GLY A 399 -7.18 -46.66 -17.44
N VAL A 400 -6.75 -46.48 -16.19
CA VAL A 400 -7.05 -47.39 -15.07
C VAL A 400 -7.64 -46.58 -13.93
N SER A 401 -8.92 -46.81 -13.62
CA SER A 401 -9.63 -46.13 -12.54
C SER A 401 -9.09 -46.54 -11.16
N TYR A 402 -8.71 -45.56 -10.34
CA TYR A 402 -8.27 -45.81 -8.96
C TYR A 402 -9.50 -46.00 -8.07
N THR A 403 -9.84 -47.25 -7.75
CA THR A 403 -10.78 -47.56 -6.67
C THR A 403 -10.00 -47.53 -5.36
N GLY A 404 -10.31 -46.57 -4.48
CA GLY A 404 -9.45 -46.14 -3.37
C GLY A 404 -9.28 -47.13 -2.21
N ASN A 405 -8.86 -48.35 -2.48
CA ASN A 405 -8.70 -49.37 -1.45
C ASN A 405 -7.56 -50.36 -1.77
N ASP A 406 -6.31 -49.89 -1.79
CA ASP A 406 -5.16 -50.80 -1.67
C ASP A 406 -4.10 -50.21 -0.73
N LYS A 407 -3.79 -51.00 0.32
CA LYS A 407 -2.78 -50.72 1.34
C LYS A 407 -1.37 -50.79 0.73
N PRO A 408 -0.40 -50.01 1.23
CA PRO A 408 0.96 -50.06 0.73
C PRO A 408 1.65 -51.31 1.28
N GLY A 409 1.93 -52.29 0.44
CA GLY A 409 2.84 -53.38 0.81
C GLY A 409 2.61 -54.68 0.06
N SER A 410 3.18 -54.79 -1.13
CA SER A 410 3.82 -56.03 -1.58
C SER A 410 4.67 -55.76 -2.81
N SER A 411 5.97 -55.68 -2.58
CA SER A 411 7.04 -55.89 -3.55
C SER A 411 6.77 -57.10 -4.44
N LEU A 412 7.05 -57.01 -5.74
CA LEU A 412 7.52 -58.14 -6.56
C LEU A 412 8.35 -57.62 -7.75
N PRO A 413 9.24 -58.47 -8.33
CA PRO A 413 10.62 -58.11 -8.60
C PRO A 413 11.02 -58.20 -10.09
N PHE A 414 12.20 -57.63 -10.34
CA PHE A 414 12.99 -57.57 -11.59
C PHE A 414 12.50 -56.65 -12.70
#